data_AF-A0A3D3S166-F1
#
_entry.id   AF-A0A3D3S166-F1
#
_cell.length_a   1.000
_cell.length_b   1.000
_cell.length_c   1.000
_cell.angle_alpha   90.00
_cell.angle_beta   90.00
_cell.angle_gamma   90.00
#
_symmetry.space_group_name_H-M   'P 1'
#
loop_
_entity.id
_entity.type
_entity.pdbx_description
1 polymer ?
#
loop_
_entity_poly.entity_id
_entity_poly.type
_entity_poly.pdbx_seq_one_letter_code
_entity_poly.pdbx_strand_id
1 'polypeptide(L)'
;MHALMSFHDPDSELSRLNRQAATTPTTVSGHLWQVLRAAGRVSALTDGRFDVTVAPTLVHWGYLPKRGTVERGGRWYDVHLGERRTVHFRKPLLIDLGGIAKGYAVDLAIATLRRAGVPQACVNAGGDLRFYGPTARQIAIRDPGDPGRLHLLPPRLAGAVASSCVLDTRRRRGRGWCSPLVDPLSGRALGSGDSVTVLADRCLYADALTKPAALDPSTARTALHRLRAQALHLPAA
;
A
#
# COMPACT_ATOMS: atom_id res chain seq x y z
N MET A 1 -0.86 9.81 11.91
CA MET A 1 -1.07 8.85 10.80
C MET A 1 -2.39 8.11 10.92
N HIS A 2 -2.63 7.38 12.02
CA HIS A 2 -3.88 6.64 12.22
C HIS A 2 -5.13 7.51 12.04
N ALA A 3 -5.24 8.62 12.78
CA ALA A 3 -6.34 9.58 12.68
C ALA A 3 -6.50 10.26 11.28
N LEU A 4 -5.54 10.09 10.37
CA LEU A 4 -5.65 10.65 9.00
C LEU A 4 -6.08 9.59 8.00
N MET A 5 -5.54 8.37 8.08
CA MET A 5 -5.60 7.39 6.99
C MET A 5 -6.17 6.03 7.39
N SER A 6 -6.64 5.86 8.64
CA SER A 6 -7.21 4.59 9.09
C SER A 6 -8.64 4.43 8.55
N PHE A 7 -8.87 3.41 7.74
CA PHE A 7 -10.23 3.01 7.37
C PHE A 7 -10.99 2.44 8.58
N HIS A 8 -10.29 1.93 9.60
CA HIS A 8 -10.91 1.33 10.79
C HIS A 8 -11.47 2.36 11.77
N ASP A 9 -10.86 3.56 11.79
CA ASP A 9 -11.28 4.65 12.65
C ASP A 9 -12.42 5.45 11.97
N PRO A 10 -13.64 5.49 12.52
CA PRO A 10 -14.77 6.24 11.95
C PRO A 10 -14.53 7.74 11.84
N ASP A 11 -13.63 8.27 12.68
CA ASP A 11 -13.31 9.69 12.80
C ASP A 11 -12.00 10.05 12.09
N SER A 12 -11.40 9.12 11.36
CA SER A 12 -10.24 9.46 10.54
C SER A 12 -10.61 10.42 9.41
N GLU A 13 -9.63 11.18 8.94
CA GLU A 13 -9.82 12.05 7.77
C GLU A 13 -10.24 11.26 6.52
N LEU A 14 -9.62 10.09 6.27
CA LEU A 14 -10.01 9.17 5.20
C LEU A 14 -11.48 8.73 5.33
N SER A 15 -11.92 8.42 6.56
CA SER A 15 -13.29 8.01 6.83
C SER A 15 -14.29 9.12 6.60
N ARG A 16 -13.95 10.38 6.92
CA ARG A 16 -14.76 11.55 6.56
C ARG A 16 -14.81 11.75 5.04
N LEU A 17 -13.66 11.67 4.38
CA LEU A 17 -13.55 11.77 2.92
C LEU A 17 -14.45 10.74 2.23
N ASN A 18 -14.41 9.47 2.67
CA ASN A 18 -15.27 8.40 2.16
C ASN A 18 -16.78 8.68 2.31
N ARG A 19 -17.20 9.50 3.28
CA ARG A 19 -18.62 9.87 3.47
C ARG A 19 -19.05 11.06 2.61
N GLN A 20 -18.11 11.94 2.24
CA GLN A 20 -18.42 13.27 1.70
C GLN A 20 -18.03 13.44 0.23
N ALA A 21 -16.93 12.84 -0.22
CA ALA A 21 -16.31 13.19 -1.48
C ALA A 21 -17.17 12.87 -2.72
N ALA A 22 -18.12 11.93 -2.62
CA ALA A 22 -19.04 11.60 -3.71
C ALA A 22 -20.14 12.66 -3.92
N THR A 23 -20.48 13.45 -2.89
CA THR A 23 -21.52 14.48 -2.97
C THR A 23 -20.94 15.88 -2.98
N THR A 24 -19.87 16.10 -2.22
CA THR A 24 -19.26 17.42 -2.02
C THR A 24 -17.74 17.34 -2.18
N PRO A 25 -17.12 18.18 -3.05
CA PRO A 25 -15.68 18.31 -3.10
C PRO A 25 -15.12 18.64 -1.70
N THR A 26 -14.21 17.80 -1.21
CA THR A 26 -13.74 17.83 0.18
C THR A 26 -12.25 18.20 0.22
N THR A 27 -11.90 19.26 0.96
CA THR A 27 -10.49 19.60 1.18
C THR A 27 -9.86 18.65 2.17
N VAL A 28 -8.64 18.17 1.86
CA VAL A 28 -7.88 17.27 2.73
C VAL A 28 -6.55 17.86 3.18
N SER A 29 -5.99 17.28 4.24
CA SER A 29 -4.70 17.60 4.79
C SER A 29 -3.57 17.38 3.78
N GLY A 30 -2.44 18.05 4.01
CA GLY A 30 -1.26 17.84 3.16
C GLY A 30 -0.78 16.40 3.13
N HIS A 31 -0.92 15.67 4.24
CA HIS A 31 -0.52 14.27 4.33
C HIS A 31 -1.44 13.34 3.53
N LEU A 32 -2.76 13.45 3.71
CA LEU A 32 -3.71 12.65 2.93
C LEU A 32 -3.59 12.97 1.43
N TRP A 33 -3.46 14.24 1.08
CA TRP A 33 -3.20 14.68 -0.29
C TRP A 33 -1.96 14.02 -0.93
N GLN A 34 -0.83 13.99 -0.20
CA GLN A 34 0.40 13.39 -0.70
C GLN A 34 0.25 11.89 -0.98
N VAL A 35 -0.45 11.17 -0.10
CA VAL A 35 -0.71 9.73 -0.29
C VAL A 35 -1.67 9.48 -1.45
N LEU A 36 -2.74 10.26 -1.59
CA LEU A 36 -3.66 10.14 -2.71
C LEU A 36 -2.99 10.42 -4.06
N ARG A 37 -2.14 11.45 -4.13
CA ARG A 37 -1.34 11.73 -5.33
C ARG A 37 -0.39 10.59 -5.69
N ALA A 38 0.26 10.00 -4.68
CA ALA A 38 1.13 8.87 -4.90
C ALA A 38 0.35 7.63 -5.33
N ALA A 39 -0.81 7.36 -4.71
CA ALA A 39 -1.71 6.29 -5.09
C ALA A 39 -2.13 6.42 -6.55
N GLY A 40 -2.66 7.58 -6.97
CA GLY A 40 -3.04 7.82 -8.36
C GLY A 40 -1.88 7.67 -9.35
N ARG A 41 -0.66 8.09 -8.96
CA ARG A 41 0.55 7.88 -9.78
C ARG A 41 0.88 6.40 -9.95
N VAL A 42 0.82 5.60 -8.87
CA VAL A 42 1.09 4.16 -8.95
C VAL A 42 -0.01 3.46 -9.73
N SER A 43 -1.27 3.81 -9.52
CA SER A 43 -2.40 3.29 -10.29
C SER A 43 -2.23 3.53 -11.79
N ALA A 44 -1.87 4.76 -12.20
CA ALA A 44 -1.63 5.08 -13.59
C ALA A 44 -0.42 4.32 -14.19
N LEU A 45 0.67 4.14 -13.43
CA LEU A 45 1.85 3.40 -13.89
C LEU A 45 1.67 1.88 -13.96
N THR A 46 0.57 1.37 -13.41
CA THR A 46 0.26 -0.07 -13.30
C THR A 46 -1.07 -0.42 -13.96
N ASP A 47 -1.61 0.48 -14.77
CA ASP A 47 -2.91 0.32 -15.45
C ASP A 47 -4.04 -0.11 -14.50
N GLY A 48 -4.03 0.43 -13.28
CA GLY A 48 -5.01 0.15 -12.23
C GLY A 48 -4.80 -1.16 -11.48
N ARG A 49 -3.68 -1.86 -11.64
CA ARG A 49 -3.34 -3.04 -10.82
C ARG A 49 -3.03 -2.68 -9.37
N PHE A 50 -2.57 -1.47 -9.11
CA PHE A 50 -2.71 -0.83 -7.82
C PHE A 50 -3.95 0.06 -7.83
N ASP A 51 -4.94 -0.20 -6.97
CA ASP A 51 -6.14 0.64 -6.88
C ASP A 51 -6.62 0.74 -5.43
N VAL A 52 -6.81 1.98 -4.97
CA VAL A 52 -7.31 2.26 -3.62
C VAL A 52 -8.82 2.09 -3.51
N THR A 53 -9.54 2.01 -4.64
CA THR A 53 -11.01 1.85 -4.66
C THR A 53 -11.47 0.40 -4.44
N VAL A 54 -10.58 -0.51 -4.03
CA VAL A 54 -10.92 -1.91 -3.68
C VAL A 54 -11.67 -2.04 -2.35
N ALA A 55 -11.82 -0.95 -1.59
CA ALA A 55 -12.43 -0.96 -0.27
C ALA A 55 -13.82 -1.60 -0.20
N PRO A 56 -14.77 -1.38 -1.14
CA PRO A 56 -16.07 -2.07 -1.11
C PRO A 56 -15.94 -3.61 -1.17
N THR A 57 -14.96 -4.13 -1.91
CA THR A 57 -14.65 -5.57 -1.95
C THR A 57 -14.11 -6.04 -0.60
N LEU A 58 -13.19 -5.29 0.00
CA LEU A 58 -12.64 -5.62 1.32
C LEU A 58 -13.68 -5.55 2.44
N VAL A 59 -14.62 -4.61 2.37
CA VAL A 59 -15.79 -4.54 3.27
C VAL A 59 -16.66 -5.78 3.08
N HIS A 60 -16.98 -6.14 1.83
CA HIS A 60 -17.79 -7.34 1.53
C HIS A 60 -17.13 -8.64 1.99
N TRP A 61 -15.79 -8.70 2.00
CA TRP A 61 -15.03 -9.86 2.48
C TRP A 61 -14.74 -9.81 3.99
N GLY A 62 -15.18 -8.76 4.68
CA GLY A 62 -15.03 -8.61 6.13
C GLY A 62 -13.64 -8.17 6.58
N TYR A 63 -12.75 -7.77 5.66
CA TYR A 63 -11.43 -7.22 6.00
C TYR A 63 -11.53 -5.80 6.56
N LEU A 64 -12.50 -5.02 6.08
CA LEU A 64 -12.78 -3.67 6.54
C LEU A 64 -14.14 -3.60 7.24
N PRO A 65 -14.33 -2.70 8.22
CA PRO A 65 -15.62 -2.48 8.86
C PRO A 65 -16.68 -2.06 7.85
N LYS A 66 -17.93 -2.47 8.08
CA LYS A 66 -19.07 -2.08 7.23
C LYS A 66 -19.23 -0.55 7.23
N ARG A 67 -19.27 0.05 6.05
CA ARG A 67 -19.51 1.48 5.83
C ARG A 67 -20.57 1.67 4.74
N GLY A 68 -21.84 1.61 5.13
CA GLY A 68 -22.97 1.69 4.19
C GLY A 68 -22.95 0.60 3.11
N THR A 69 -23.83 0.75 2.13
CA THR A 69 -23.89 -0.09 0.92
C THR A 69 -23.33 0.70 -0.26
N VAL A 70 -22.09 0.39 -0.64
CA VAL A 70 -21.43 0.97 -1.81
C VAL A 70 -21.12 -0.14 -2.79
N GLU A 71 -21.49 0.06 -4.05
CA GLU A 71 -21.26 -0.92 -5.10
C GLU A 71 -19.77 -1.14 -5.35
N ARG A 72 -19.43 -2.36 -5.79
CA ARG A 72 -18.09 -2.70 -6.26
C ARG A 72 -17.91 -2.15 -7.69
N GLY A 73 -16.67 -1.96 -8.11
CA GLY A 73 -16.35 -1.48 -9.47
C GLY A 73 -15.98 -0.01 -9.57
N GLY A 74 -15.63 0.63 -8.44
CA GLY A 74 -14.83 1.87 -8.47
C GLY A 74 -13.50 1.64 -9.20
N ARG A 75 -12.98 2.72 -9.79
CA ARG A 75 -11.67 2.76 -10.45
C ARG A 75 -10.87 3.94 -9.92
N TRP A 76 -9.55 3.84 -9.93
CA TRP A 76 -8.67 4.91 -9.46
C TRP A 76 -8.94 6.26 -10.13
N TYR A 77 -9.38 6.28 -11.40
CA TYR A 77 -9.73 7.52 -12.13
C TYR A 77 -11.09 8.12 -11.72
N ASP A 78 -11.88 7.42 -10.90
CA ASP A 78 -13.08 7.96 -10.27
C ASP A 78 -12.72 8.85 -9.07
N VAL A 79 -11.48 8.80 -8.57
CA VAL A 79 -10.95 9.67 -7.51
C VAL A 79 -10.27 10.89 -8.14
N HIS A 80 -10.96 12.02 -8.15
CA HIS A 80 -10.46 13.26 -8.73
C HIS A 80 -9.74 14.12 -7.68
N LEU A 81 -8.51 14.52 -8.02
CA LEU A 81 -7.66 15.40 -7.21
C LEU A 81 -7.62 16.78 -7.85
N GLY A 82 -8.33 17.74 -7.27
CA GLY A 82 -8.46 19.12 -7.76
C GLY A 82 -7.51 20.12 -7.09
N GLU A 83 -7.74 21.40 -7.32
CA GLU A 83 -6.93 22.47 -6.74
C GLU A 83 -7.07 22.56 -5.21
N ARG A 84 -6.12 23.23 -4.56
CA ARG A 84 -6.12 23.53 -3.11
C ARG A 84 -6.27 22.28 -2.21
N ARG A 85 -5.91 21.09 -2.73
CA ARG A 85 -6.06 19.77 -2.07
C ARG A 85 -7.51 19.32 -1.93
N THR A 86 -8.34 19.69 -2.89
CA THR A 86 -9.74 19.25 -2.95
C THR A 86 -9.82 17.87 -3.59
N VAL A 87 -10.63 16.98 -3.03
CA VAL A 87 -10.86 15.63 -3.53
C VAL A 87 -12.35 15.43 -3.78
N HIS A 88 -12.69 14.82 -4.91
CA HIS A 88 -14.06 14.51 -5.29
C HIS A 88 -14.13 13.11 -5.92
N PHE A 89 -15.18 12.35 -5.63
CA PHE A 89 -15.44 11.06 -6.25
C PHE A 89 -16.52 11.22 -7.33
N ARG A 90 -16.24 10.76 -8.55
CA ARG A 90 -17.17 10.86 -9.69
C ARG A 90 -18.46 10.06 -9.50
N LYS A 91 -18.44 9.12 -8.56
CA LYS A 91 -19.57 8.27 -8.17
C LYS A 91 -19.42 7.84 -6.71
N PRO A 92 -20.48 7.33 -6.07
CA PRO A 92 -20.36 6.71 -4.75
C PRO A 92 -19.31 5.59 -4.77
N LEU A 93 -18.23 5.75 -4.00
CA LEU A 93 -17.17 4.76 -3.85
C LEU A 93 -16.54 4.87 -2.45
N LEU A 94 -15.79 3.85 -2.06
CA LEU A 94 -14.94 3.86 -0.86
C LEU A 94 -13.50 3.64 -1.29
N ILE A 95 -12.57 4.37 -0.66
CA ILE A 95 -11.14 4.14 -0.80
C ILE A 95 -10.53 3.60 0.49
N ASP A 96 -9.55 2.73 0.33
CA ASP A 96 -8.67 2.21 1.38
C ASP A 96 -7.21 2.51 1.04
N LEU A 97 -6.44 2.90 2.06
CA LEU A 97 -5.03 3.24 1.91
C LEU A 97 -4.11 2.21 2.58
N GLY A 98 -4.64 1.05 2.97
CA GLY A 98 -3.88 -0.01 3.63
C GLY A 98 -2.67 -0.52 2.83
N GLY A 99 -2.72 -0.39 1.50
CA GLY A 99 -1.63 -0.78 0.61
C GLY A 99 -0.52 0.26 0.39
N ILE A 100 -0.58 1.44 1.03
CA ILE A 100 0.36 2.55 0.76
C ILE A 100 0.64 3.45 1.99
N ALA A 101 -0.33 3.60 2.90
CA ALA A 101 -0.25 4.54 4.02
C ALA A 101 0.83 4.15 5.04
N LYS A 102 1.15 2.85 5.16
CA LYS A 102 2.15 2.37 6.11
C LYS A 102 3.55 2.76 5.65
N GLY A 103 3.86 2.52 4.38
CA GLY A 103 5.10 3.01 3.76
C GLY A 103 5.26 4.54 3.88
N TYR A 104 4.17 5.30 3.76
CA TYR A 104 4.21 6.75 3.98
C TYR A 104 4.54 7.13 5.44
N ALA A 105 3.98 6.43 6.42
CA ALA A 105 4.27 6.66 7.83
C ALA A 105 5.75 6.42 8.14
N VAL A 106 6.33 5.35 7.57
CA VAL A 106 7.76 5.02 7.68
C VAL A 106 8.62 6.12 7.04
N ASP A 107 8.23 6.62 5.86
CA ASP A 107 8.90 7.75 5.20
C ASP A 107 8.91 9.01 6.09
N LEU A 108 7.78 9.34 6.72
CA LEU A 108 7.67 10.50 7.61
C LEU A 108 8.52 10.36 8.87
N ALA A 109 8.54 9.17 9.48
CA ALA A 109 9.36 8.90 10.65
C ALA A 109 10.85 9.11 10.34
N ILE A 110 11.34 8.59 9.22
CA ILE A 110 12.72 8.80 8.76
C ILE A 110 12.99 10.29 8.49
N ALA A 111 12.07 11.01 7.84
CA ALA A 111 12.24 12.43 7.59
C ALA A 111 12.31 13.24 8.90
N THR A 112 11.55 12.83 9.93
CA THR A 112 11.58 13.47 11.26
C THR A 112 12.89 13.20 11.98
N LEU A 113 13.40 11.97 11.96
CA LEU A 113 14.71 11.64 12.55
C LEU A 113 15.85 12.43 11.86
N ARG A 114 15.82 12.55 10.53
CA ARG A 114 16.77 13.38 9.79
C ARG A 114 16.72 14.85 10.20
N ARG A 115 15.51 15.41 10.30
CA ARG A 115 15.32 16.81 10.75
C ARG A 115 15.79 17.04 12.19
N ALA A 116 15.75 16.01 13.02
CA ALA A 116 16.27 16.05 14.39
C ALA A 116 17.80 15.84 14.47
N GLY A 117 18.51 15.76 13.34
CA GLY A 117 19.97 15.59 13.31
C GLY A 117 20.46 14.17 13.59
N VAL A 118 19.58 13.16 13.57
CA VAL A 118 19.98 11.76 13.78
C VAL A 118 20.81 11.29 12.56
N PRO A 119 22.08 10.90 12.73
CA PRO A 119 22.98 10.59 11.60
C PRO A 119 22.66 9.25 10.93
N GLN A 120 22.02 8.34 11.65
CA GLN A 120 21.66 7.01 11.18
C GLN A 120 20.36 6.54 11.83
N ALA A 121 19.45 6.00 11.03
CA ALA A 121 18.21 5.42 11.55
C ALA A 121 17.71 4.27 10.68
N CYS A 122 16.91 3.41 11.30
CA CYS A 122 16.11 2.38 10.64
C CYS A 122 14.73 2.36 11.31
N VAL A 123 13.68 2.62 10.54
CA VAL A 123 12.30 2.54 11.01
C VAL A 123 11.68 1.31 10.37
N ASN A 124 10.98 0.50 11.17
CA ASN A 124 10.21 -0.65 10.72
C ASN A 124 8.78 -0.55 11.28
N ALA A 125 7.78 -0.62 10.40
CA ALA A 125 6.38 -0.74 10.76
C ALA A 125 5.80 -1.98 10.09
N GLY A 126 5.61 -3.06 10.86
CA GLY A 126 4.96 -4.28 10.36
C GLY A 126 5.60 -4.86 9.09
N GLY A 127 6.94 -4.82 9.00
CA GLY A 127 7.72 -5.33 7.87
C GLY A 127 8.13 -4.26 6.86
N ASP A 128 7.42 -3.14 6.79
CA ASP A 128 7.77 -2.02 5.93
C ASP A 128 8.88 -1.22 6.60
N LEU A 129 10.02 -1.10 5.93
CA LEU A 129 11.22 -0.52 6.51
C LEU A 129 11.82 0.57 5.62
N ARG A 130 12.47 1.55 6.27
CA ARG A 130 13.35 2.52 5.62
C ARG A 130 14.51 2.83 6.53
N PHE A 131 15.68 2.98 5.94
CA PHE A 131 16.92 3.22 6.67
C PHE A 131 17.83 4.18 5.91
N TYR A 132 18.72 4.82 6.66
CA TYR A 132 19.85 5.58 6.14
C TYR A 132 20.97 5.66 7.18
N GLY A 133 22.20 5.89 6.72
CA GLY A 133 23.33 6.24 7.57
C GLY A 133 24.67 5.87 6.93
N PRO A 134 25.78 6.08 7.65
CA PRO A 134 27.12 5.77 7.17
C PRO A 134 27.46 4.27 7.25
N THR A 135 26.73 3.49 8.06
CA THR A 135 26.94 2.04 8.16
C THR A 135 25.95 1.29 7.28
N ALA A 136 26.48 0.46 6.39
CA ALA A 136 25.65 -0.37 5.53
C ALA A 136 24.84 -1.37 6.37
N ARG A 137 23.56 -1.53 6.02
CA ARG A 137 22.63 -2.45 6.67
C ARG A 137 22.27 -3.56 5.71
N GLN A 138 22.39 -4.79 6.20
CA GLN A 138 21.90 -5.99 5.52
C GLN A 138 20.43 -6.19 5.89
N ILE A 139 19.59 -6.42 4.89
CA ILE A 139 18.16 -6.69 5.08
C ILE A 139 17.91 -8.17 4.85
N ALA A 140 17.28 -8.82 5.82
CA ALA A 140 16.85 -10.20 5.73
C ALA A 140 15.36 -10.26 5.39
N ILE A 141 15.01 -11.11 4.42
CA ILE A 141 13.64 -11.38 3.99
C ILE A 141 13.30 -12.80 4.43
N ARG A 142 12.18 -12.98 5.13
CA ARG A 142 11.70 -14.33 5.49
C ARG A 142 11.20 -15.05 4.25
N ASP A 143 11.55 -16.33 4.14
CA ASP A 143 10.97 -17.22 3.16
C ASP A 143 9.48 -17.47 3.52
N PRO A 144 8.54 -17.36 2.57
CA PRO A 144 7.13 -17.59 2.83
C PRO A 144 6.78 -19.06 3.14
N GLY A 145 7.56 -20.02 2.64
CA GLY A 145 7.35 -21.46 2.89
C GLY A 145 8.02 -21.96 4.17
N ASP A 146 9.10 -21.30 4.61
CA ASP A 146 9.81 -21.61 5.84
C ASP A 146 10.24 -20.32 6.56
N PRO A 147 9.47 -19.84 7.56
CA PRO A 147 9.80 -18.61 8.29
C PRO A 147 11.15 -18.63 9.01
N GLY A 148 11.75 -19.79 9.23
CA GLY A 148 13.11 -19.93 9.79
C GLY A 148 14.22 -19.65 8.78
N ARG A 149 13.92 -19.72 7.48
CA ARG A 149 14.86 -19.44 6.39
C ARG A 149 14.84 -17.95 6.02
N LEU A 150 16.05 -17.38 5.90
CA LEU A 150 16.25 -15.97 5.57
C LEU A 150 17.00 -15.81 4.24
N HIS A 151 16.48 -14.92 3.38
CA HIS A 151 17.13 -14.45 2.16
C HIS A 151 17.78 -13.09 2.43
N LEU A 152 19.10 -12.99 2.25
CA LEU A 152 19.84 -11.77 2.56
C LEU A 152 20.01 -10.90 1.32
N LEU A 153 19.56 -9.66 1.40
CA LEU A 153 19.83 -8.64 0.38
C LEU A 153 21.25 -8.08 0.56
N PRO A 154 21.90 -7.62 -0.53
CA PRO A 154 23.18 -6.93 -0.42
C PRO A 154 23.12 -5.75 0.56
N PRO A 155 24.16 -5.53 1.40
CA PRO A 155 24.20 -4.41 2.33
C PRO A 155 24.05 -3.06 1.61
N ARG A 156 23.29 -2.14 2.20
CA ARG A 156 23.03 -0.80 1.64
C ARG A 156 23.16 0.27 2.70
N LEU A 157 23.63 1.45 2.32
CA LEU A 157 23.71 2.63 3.21
C LEU A 157 22.34 3.27 3.44
N ALA A 158 21.45 3.20 2.44
CA ALA A 158 20.11 3.75 2.52
C ALA A 158 19.16 2.99 1.59
N GLY A 159 17.87 3.10 1.89
CA GLY A 159 16.80 2.56 1.07
C GLY A 159 15.56 2.26 1.88
N ALA A 160 14.53 1.78 1.19
CA ALA A 160 13.30 1.27 1.77
C ALA A 160 13.00 -0.12 1.21
N VAL A 161 12.37 -0.96 2.03
CA VAL A 161 11.94 -2.30 1.67
C VAL A 161 10.55 -2.52 2.22
N ALA A 162 9.66 -3.12 1.43
CA ALA A 162 8.35 -3.56 1.91
C ALA A 162 8.04 -4.93 1.30
N SER A 163 7.29 -5.74 2.04
CA SER A 163 6.92 -7.08 1.61
C SER A 163 5.42 -7.28 1.69
N SER A 164 4.87 -8.10 0.80
CA SER A 164 3.49 -8.56 0.89
C SER A 164 3.43 -10.06 0.64
N CYS A 165 2.81 -10.75 1.59
CA CYS A 165 2.54 -12.18 1.56
C CYS A 165 1.13 -12.39 2.10
N VAL A 166 0.36 -13.27 1.47
CA VAL A 166 -1.04 -13.49 1.82
C VAL A 166 -1.25 -14.62 2.83
N LEU A 167 -0.23 -15.43 3.11
CA LEU A 167 -0.34 -16.62 3.96
C LEU A 167 -0.81 -16.28 5.39
N ASP A 168 -0.30 -15.19 5.96
CA ASP A 168 -0.62 -14.76 7.32
C ASP A 168 -1.90 -13.90 7.41
N THR A 169 -2.37 -13.40 6.27
CA THR A 169 -3.47 -12.41 6.23
C THR A 169 -4.75 -12.95 5.62
N ARG A 170 -4.70 -14.08 4.91
CA ARG A 170 -5.86 -14.76 4.35
C ARG A 170 -6.81 -15.25 5.44
N ARG A 171 -8.11 -15.20 5.15
CA ARG A 171 -9.18 -15.67 6.02
C ARG A 171 -9.96 -16.78 5.35
N ARG A 172 -10.47 -17.72 6.15
CA ARG A 172 -11.36 -18.77 5.66
C ARG A 172 -12.70 -18.16 5.27
N ARG A 173 -13.15 -18.43 4.04
CA ARG A 173 -14.44 -17.96 3.52
C ARG A 173 -15.11 -19.07 2.74
N GLY A 174 -16.19 -19.61 3.29
CA GLY A 174 -16.82 -20.83 2.76
C GLY A 174 -15.84 -22.02 2.79
N ARG A 175 -15.68 -22.68 1.65
CA ARG A 175 -14.76 -23.83 1.50
C ARG A 175 -13.31 -23.46 1.14
N GLY A 176 -13.01 -22.18 0.92
CA GLY A 176 -11.69 -21.72 0.47
C GLY A 176 -11.06 -20.64 1.36
N TRP A 177 -9.85 -20.24 0.98
CA TRP A 177 -9.15 -19.08 1.54
C TRP A 177 -9.35 -17.86 0.66
N CYS A 178 -9.47 -16.69 1.27
CA CYS A 178 -9.62 -15.42 0.60
C CYS A 178 -8.57 -14.45 1.17
N SER A 179 -7.72 -13.89 0.33
CA SER A 179 -6.69 -12.90 0.71
C SER A 179 -7.25 -11.47 0.74
N PRO A 180 -6.69 -10.55 1.55
CA PRO A 180 -6.99 -9.11 1.45
C PRO A 180 -6.36 -8.45 0.21
N LEU A 181 -5.47 -9.14 -0.51
CA LEU A 181 -4.89 -8.61 -1.74
C LEU A 181 -5.86 -8.89 -2.89
N VAL A 182 -6.62 -7.86 -3.27
CA VAL A 182 -7.64 -7.89 -4.32
C VAL A 182 -7.00 -7.51 -5.65
N ASP A 183 -7.26 -8.29 -6.71
CA ASP A 183 -7.07 -7.82 -8.08
C ASP A 183 -8.20 -6.84 -8.44
N PRO A 184 -7.91 -5.54 -8.64
CA PRO A 184 -8.95 -4.55 -8.93
C PRO A 184 -9.68 -4.80 -10.25
N LEU A 185 -9.04 -5.47 -11.22
CA LEU A 185 -9.62 -5.70 -12.54
C LEU A 185 -10.59 -6.88 -12.54
N SER A 186 -10.19 -8.01 -11.97
CA SER A 186 -11.04 -9.21 -11.88
C SER A 186 -11.97 -9.23 -10.66
N GLY A 187 -11.67 -8.42 -9.63
CA GLY A 187 -12.38 -8.44 -8.35
C GLY A 187 -12.13 -9.70 -7.52
N ARG A 188 -11.12 -10.50 -7.87
CA ARG A 188 -10.77 -11.76 -7.20
C ARG A 188 -9.62 -11.54 -6.22
N ALA A 189 -9.57 -12.38 -5.19
CA ALA A 189 -8.45 -12.38 -4.25
C ALA A 189 -7.23 -13.06 -4.90
N LEU A 190 -6.03 -12.58 -4.58
CA LEU A 190 -4.79 -13.29 -4.91
C LEU A 190 -4.80 -14.68 -4.25
N GLY A 191 -4.55 -15.71 -5.07
CA GLY A 191 -4.62 -17.11 -4.65
C GLY A 191 -3.27 -17.74 -4.31
N SER A 192 -2.15 -17.20 -4.77
CA SER A 192 -0.81 -17.74 -4.47
C SER A 192 -0.35 -17.32 -3.07
N GLY A 193 0.44 -18.18 -2.41
CA GLY A 193 1.08 -17.90 -1.12
C GLY A 193 2.36 -17.09 -1.23
N ASP A 194 2.75 -16.73 -2.45
CA ASP A 194 4.06 -16.13 -2.74
C ASP A 194 4.26 -14.82 -2.00
N SER A 195 5.52 -14.56 -1.64
CA SER A 195 5.94 -13.30 -1.05
C SER A 195 6.59 -12.43 -2.11
N VAL A 196 6.17 -11.18 -2.19
CA VAL A 196 6.83 -10.17 -3.02
C VAL A 196 7.45 -9.13 -2.11
N THR A 197 8.75 -8.89 -2.31
CA THR A 197 9.49 -7.84 -1.62
C THR A 197 9.96 -6.79 -2.61
N VAL A 198 9.64 -5.53 -2.33
CA VAL A 198 10.06 -4.40 -3.17
C VAL A 198 11.08 -3.55 -2.43
N LEU A 199 12.20 -3.25 -3.09
CA LEU A 199 13.18 -2.27 -2.68
C LEU A 199 12.96 -0.97 -3.45
N ALA A 200 12.98 0.18 -2.79
CA ALA A 200 12.86 1.50 -3.42
C ALA A 200 13.55 2.59 -2.57
N ASP A 201 13.64 3.82 -3.09
CA ASP A 201 14.16 4.97 -2.32
C ASP A 201 13.19 5.44 -1.22
N ARG A 202 11.90 5.21 -1.44
CA ARG A 202 10.79 5.64 -0.58
C ARG A 202 9.92 4.45 -0.22
N CYS A 203 9.62 4.30 1.07
CA CYS A 203 8.84 3.20 1.59
C CYS A 203 7.38 3.26 1.11
N LEU A 204 6.85 4.47 0.88
CA LEU A 204 5.57 4.71 0.22
C LEU A 204 5.43 3.93 -1.11
N TYR A 205 6.45 3.97 -1.96
CA TYR A 205 6.42 3.27 -3.24
C TYR A 205 6.74 1.79 -3.10
N ALA A 206 7.65 1.41 -2.19
CA ALA A 206 7.90 0.01 -1.90
C ALA A 206 6.61 -0.70 -1.47
N ASP A 207 5.88 -0.13 -0.50
CA ASP A 207 4.60 -0.66 0.00
C ASP A 207 3.56 -0.73 -1.13
N ALA A 208 3.36 0.35 -1.89
CA ALA A 208 2.38 0.34 -2.97
C ALA A 208 2.68 -0.69 -4.07
N LEU A 209 3.95 -0.82 -4.47
CA LEU A 209 4.35 -1.66 -5.60
C LEU A 209 4.34 -3.15 -5.29
N THR A 210 4.28 -3.58 -4.02
CA THR A 210 4.18 -5.00 -3.69
C THR A 210 2.88 -5.62 -4.22
N LYS A 211 1.79 -4.83 -4.30
CA LYS A 211 0.46 -5.29 -4.74
C LYS A 211 0.42 -5.62 -6.24
N PRO A 212 0.70 -4.67 -7.16
CA PRO A 212 0.71 -4.96 -8.58
C PRO A 212 1.78 -6.00 -8.94
N ALA A 213 2.95 -5.99 -8.27
CA ALA A 213 3.96 -7.01 -8.49
C ALA A 213 3.46 -8.40 -8.09
N ALA A 214 2.80 -8.56 -6.94
CA ALA A 214 2.21 -9.84 -6.51
C ALA A 214 1.06 -10.32 -7.41
N LEU A 215 0.30 -9.41 -8.01
CA LEU A 215 -0.79 -9.75 -8.93
C LEU A 215 -0.28 -10.17 -10.30
N ASP A 216 0.60 -9.36 -10.89
CA ASP A 216 1.12 -9.56 -12.24
C ASP A 216 2.45 -8.80 -12.39
N PRO A 217 3.60 -9.51 -12.30
CA PRO A 217 4.93 -8.90 -12.41
C PRO A 217 5.15 -8.10 -13.70
N SER A 218 4.47 -8.46 -14.79
CA SER A 218 4.62 -7.77 -16.08
C SER A 218 4.05 -6.35 -16.02
N THR A 219 2.90 -6.17 -15.38
CA THR A 219 2.24 -4.86 -15.21
C THR A 219 2.97 -3.95 -14.24
N ALA A 220 3.70 -4.52 -13.27
CA ALA A 220 4.50 -3.75 -12.33
C ALA A 220 5.80 -3.21 -12.94
N ARG A 221 6.29 -3.78 -14.06
CA ARG A 221 7.61 -3.45 -14.64
C ARG A 221 7.80 -1.97 -14.93
N THR A 222 6.81 -1.33 -15.56
CA THR A 222 6.84 0.10 -15.88
C THR A 222 6.94 0.94 -14.61
N ALA A 223 6.12 0.62 -13.61
CA ALA A 223 6.10 1.33 -12.34
C ALA A 223 7.39 1.14 -11.55
N LEU A 224 7.91 -0.08 -11.46
CA LEU A 224 9.19 -0.41 -10.84
C LEU A 224 10.32 0.41 -11.46
N HIS A 225 10.42 0.43 -12.79
CA HIS A 225 11.43 1.23 -13.50
C HIS A 225 11.27 2.74 -13.25
N ARG A 226 10.07 3.30 -13.45
CA ARG A 226 9.80 4.74 -13.33
C ARG A 226 9.95 5.26 -11.89
N LEU A 227 9.80 4.39 -10.90
CA LEU A 227 9.93 4.72 -9.48
C LEU A 227 11.25 4.22 -8.86
N ARG A 228 12.21 3.77 -9.70
CA ARG A 228 13.54 3.29 -9.30
C ARG A 228 13.46 2.21 -8.21
N ALA A 229 12.55 1.27 -8.39
CA ALA A 229 12.28 0.17 -7.49
C ALA A 229 12.64 -1.17 -8.14
N GLN A 230 12.91 -2.18 -7.30
CA GLN A 230 13.22 -3.55 -7.69
C GLN A 230 12.32 -4.49 -6.91
N ALA A 231 11.77 -5.51 -7.56
CA ALA A 231 10.95 -6.53 -6.90
C ALA A 231 11.68 -7.87 -6.87
N LEU A 232 11.60 -8.56 -5.74
CA LEU A 232 12.01 -9.93 -5.54
C LEU A 232 10.77 -10.77 -5.26
N HIS A 233 10.62 -11.86 -6.01
CA HIS A 233 9.54 -12.84 -5.86
C HIS A 233 10.09 -14.09 -5.20
N LEU A 234 9.48 -14.48 -4.08
CA LEU A 234 9.79 -15.71 -3.37
C LEU A 234 8.54 -16.60 -3.43
N PRO A 235 8.58 -17.74 -4.13
CA PRO A 235 7.45 -18.66 -4.19
C PRO A 235 7.21 -19.28 -2.81
N ALA A 236 5.93 -19.48 -2.45
CA ALA A 236 5.61 -20.35 -1.33
C ALA A 236 5.72 -21.81 -1.80
N ALA A 237 6.74 -22.52 -1.32
CA ALA A 237 6.97 -23.94 -1.61
C ALA A 237 5.84 -24.83 -1.06
#